data_AF-A0A925LZ67-F1
#
_entry.id   AF-A0A925LZ67-F1
#
_cell.length_a   1.000
_cell.length_b   1.000
_cell.length_c   1.000
_cell.angle_alpha   90.00
_cell.angle_beta   90.00
_cell.angle_gamma   90.00
#
_symmetry.space_group_name_H-M   'P 1'
#
loop_
_entity.id
_entity.type
_entity.pdbx_description
1 polymer ?
#
loop_
_entity_poly.entity_id
_entity_poly.type
_entity_poly.pdbx_seq_one_letter_code
_entity_poly.pdbx_strand_id
1 'polypeptide(L)' 'AQRNKINTSAFQSGQYPLTRNLFVIVKQNGAAEQQAGEAYANFLLSPQGQDLIAKAGFVRIR' A
#
# COMPACT_ATOMS: atom_id res chain seq x y z
N ALA A 1 9.29 -25.66 -14.58
CA ALA A 1 8.15 -24.86 -14.07
C ALA A 1 8.42 -24.45 -12.63
N GLN A 2 8.46 -23.14 -12.32
CA GLN A 2 8.58 -22.64 -10.94
C GLN A 2 7.20 -22.76 -10.26
N ARG A 3 7.11 -23.61 -9.24
CA ARG A 3 5.88 -23.79 -8.43
C ARG A 3 5.93 -22.85 -7.21
N ASN A 4 4.76 -22.53 -6.63
CA ASN A 4 4.59 -21.76 -5.38
C ASN A 4 5.13 -20.31 -5.40
N LYS A 5 5.05 -19.63 -6.55
CA LYS A 5 5.31 -18.19 -6.65
C LYS A 5 4.00 -17.41 -6.60
N ILE A 6 3.98 -16.34 -5.82
CA ILE A 6 2.86 -15.40 -5.78
C ILE A 6 2.79 -14.67 -7.13
N ASN A 7 1.61 -14.65 -7.76
CA ASN A 7 1.36 -13.87 -8.97
C ASN A 7 0.95 -12.43 -8.60
N THR A 8 1.94 -11.57 -8.36
CA THR A 8 1.73 -10.18 -7.93
C THR A 8 0.87 -9.38 -8.92
N SER A 9 1.01 -9.62 -10.22
CA SER A 9 0.21 -8.95 -11.25
C SER A 9 -1.28 -9.26 -11.14
N ALA A 10 -1.63 -10.51 -10.79
CA ALA A 10 -3.03 -10.90 -10.55
C ALA A 10 -3.62 -10.27 -9.27
N PHE A 11 -2.79 -9.92 -8.28
CA PHE A 11 -3.24 -9.14 -7.13
C PHE A 11 -3.48 -7.68 -7.51
N GLN A 12 -2.56 -7.09 -8.29
CA GLN A 12 -2.67 -5.70 -8.76
C GLN A 12 -3.88 -5.48 -9.68
N SER A 13 -4.19 -6.46 -10.54
CA SER A 13 -5.35 -6.39 -11.44
C SER A 13 -6.68 -6.76 -10.76
N GLY A 14 -6.65 -7.26 -9.52
CA GLY A 14 -7.84 -7.78 -8.85
C GLY A 14 -8.36 -9.11 -9.41
N GLN A 15 -7.54 -9.84 -10.19
CA GLN A 15 -7.90 -11.16 -10.72
C GLN A 15 -8.01 -12.22 -9.62
N TYR A 16 -7.28 -12.06 -8.51
CA TYR A 16 -7.54 -12.86 -7.32
C TYR A 16 -8.88 -12.44 -6.70
N PRO A 17 -9.77 -13.39 -6.35
CA PRO A 17 -11.11 -13.09 -5.87
C PRO A 17 -11.14 -12.37 -4.51
N LEU A 18 -10.03 -12.39 -3.77
CA LEU A 18 -9.89 -11.77 -2.46
C LEU A 18 -8.62 -10.91 -2.41
N THR A 19 -8.77 -9.64 -2.72
CA THR A 19 -7.75 -8.60 -2.53
C THR A 19 -8.27 -7.54 -1.56
N ARG A 20 -7.36 -6.83 -0.89
CA ARG A 20 -7.72 -5.72 0.02
C ARG A 20 -6.75 -4.57 -0.14
N ASN A 21 -7.31 -3.38 -0.32
CA ASN A 21 -6.54 -2.14 -0.34
C ASN A 21 -6.18 -1.72 1.09
N LEU A 22 -4.98 -1.15 1.23
CA LEU A 22 -4.57 -0.46 2.46
C LEU A 22 -4.99 1.00 2.34
N PHE A 23 -5.69 1.51 3.36
CA PHE A 23 -6.17 2.89 3.38
C PHE A 23 -5.55 3.64 4.55
N VAL A 24 -5.22 4.91 4.31
CA VAL A 24 -4.93 5.89 5.37
C VAL A 24 -6.11 6.86 5.39
N ILE A 25 -6.76 6.99 6.54
CA ILE A 25 -7.90 7.88 6.72
C ILE A 25 -7.43 9.08 7.54
N VAL A 26 -7.54 10.27 6.97
CA VAL A 26 -7.11 11.54 7.59
C VAL A 26 -8.32 12.44 7.77
N LYS A 27 -8.47 13.01 8.98
CA LYS A 27 -9.49 14.03 9.25
C LYS A 27 -9.05 15.36 8.65
N GLN A 28 -9.90 15.96 7.82
CA GLN A 28 -9.65 17.26 7.20
C GLN A 28 -10.18 18.40 8.07
N ASN A 29 -9.35 18.94 8.94
CA ASN A 29 -9.71 20.02 9.87
C ASN A 29 -8.63 21.09 10.05
N GLY A 30 -7.57 21.07 9.24
CA GLY A 30 -6.44 22.01 9.30
C GLY A 30 -5.56 21.87 10.55
N ALA A 31 -5.80 20.85 11.39
CA ALA A 31 -5.01 20.64 12.60
C ALA A 31 -3.67 19.95 12.29
N ALA A 32 -2.75 19.96 13.26
CA ALA A 32 -1.43 19.36 13.10
C ALA A 32 -1.51 17.85 12.74
N GLU A 33 -2.54 17.17 13.24
CA GLU A 33 -2.80 15.76 12.96
C GLU A 33 -3.14 15.51 11.48
N GLN A 34 -3.77 16.47 10.80
CA GLN A 34 -4.01 16.38 9.36
C GLN A 34 -2.67 16.35 8.61
N GLN A 35 -1.79 17.32 8.89
CA GLN A 35 -0.49 17.42 8.26
C GLN A 35 0.36 16.16 8.52
N ALA A 36 0.33 15.63 9.76
CA ALA A 36 1.04 14.40 10.10
C ALA A 36 0.49 13.18 9.33
N GLY A 37 -0.84 13.07 9.23
CA GLY A 37 -1.50 11.99 8.47
C GLY A 37 -1.18 12.04 6.98
N GLU A 38 -1.23 13.23 6.38
CA GLU A 38 -0.86 13.45 4.97
C GLU A 38 0.62 13.15 4.72
N ALA A 39 1.52 13.62 5.60
CA ALA A 39 2.94 13.32 5.50
C ALA A 39 3.23 11.81 5.57
N TYR A 40 2.56 11.09 6.48
CA TYR A 40 2.72 9.64 6.59
C TYR A 40 2.16 8.90 5.38
N ALA A 41 1.00 9.31 4.86
CA ALA A 41 0.44 8.76 3.63
C ALA A 41 1.41 8.94 2.45
N ASN A 42 1.97 10.14 2.30
CA ASN A 42 2.96 10.43 1.26
C ASN A 42 4.25 9.62 1.42
N PHE A 43 4.73 9.42 2.66
CA PHE A 43 5.87 8.55 2.93
C PHE A 43 5.60 7.10 2.50
N LEU A 44 4.43 6.54 2.83
CA LEU A 44 4.06 5.19 2.40
C LEU A 44 3.97 5.04 0.87
N LEU A 45 3.66 6.12 0.15
CA LEU A 45 3.63 6.17 -1.32
C LEU A 45 5.03 6.34 -1.96
N SER A 46 6.05 6.70 -1.19
CA SER A 46 7.43 6.81 -1.68
C SER A 46 8.04 5.44 -2.01
N PRO A 47 9.14 5.37 -2.80
CA PRO A 47 9.83 4.10 -3.07
C PRO A 47 10.24 3.35 -1.79
N GLN A 48 10.77 4.07 -0.80
CA GLN A 48 11.18 3.50 0.48
C GLN A 48 9.96 2.96 1.25
N GLY A 49 8.84 3.69 1.23
CA GLY A 49 7.57 3.23 1.81
C GLY A 49 7.04 1.96 1.14
N GLN A 50 7.07 1.91 -0.20
CA GLN A 50 6.65 0.73 -0.97
C GLN A 50 7.54 -0.49 -0.70
N ASP A 51 8.84 -0.30 -0.50
CA ASP A 51 9.74 -1.37 -0.09
C ASP A 51 9.38 -1.95 1.29
N LEU A 52 8.99 -1.09 2.24
CA LEU A 52 8.52 -1.53 3.55
C LEU A 52 7.18 -2.24 3.46
N ILE A 53 6.24 -1.74 2.66
CA ILE A 53 4.94 -2.37 2.38
C ILE A 53 5.13 -3.78 1.80
N ALA A 54 6.07 -3.94 0.86
CA ALA A 54 6.40 -5.24 0.28
C ALA A 54 6.99 -6.20 1.32
N LYS A 55 7.90 -5.73 2.19
CA LYS A 55 8.45 -6.53 3.29
C LYS A 55 7.39 -6.94 4.31
N ALA A 56 6.35 -6.13 4.49
CA ALA A 56 5.20 -6.44 5.33
C ALA A 56 4.20 -7.44 4.70
N GLY A 57 4.47 -7.92 3.48
CA GLY A 57 3.66 -8.95 2.81
C GLY A 57 2.55 -8.40 1.90
N PHE A 58 2.52 -7.08 1.66
CA PHE A 58 1.59 -6.47 0.71
C PHE A 58 2.18 -6.40 -0.70
N VAL A 59 1.30 -6.17 -1.67
CA VAL A 59 1.69 -5.94 -3.06
C VAL A 59 1.84 -4.45 -3.30
N ARG A 60 2.94 -4.02 -3.94
CA ARG A 60 3.20 -2.62 -4.27
C ARG A 60 2.15 -2.09 -5.25
N ILE A 61 1.79 -0.81 -5.12
CA ILE A 61 0.78 -0.16 -5.96
C ILE A 61 1.38 0.69 -7.09
N ARG A 62 2.70 0.91 -7.09
CA ARG A 62 3.48 1.61 -8.12
C ARG A 62 4.90 1.06 -8.18
#